data_AF-A0A841IMN6-F1
#
_entry.id   AF-A0A841IMN6-F1
#
_cell.length_a   1.000
_cell.length_b   1.000
_cell.length_c   1.000
_cell.angle_alpha   90.00
_cell.angle_beta   90.00
_cell.angle_gamma   90.00
#
_symmetry.space_group_name_H-M   'P 1'
#
loop_
_entity.id
_entity.type
_entity.pdbx_description
1 polymer ?
#
loop_
_entity_poly.entity_id
_entity_poly.type
_entity_poly.pdbx_seq_one_letter_code
_entity_poly.pdbx_strand_id
1 'polypeptide(L)'
;MLYPALMAFSSGDLTPEQVRRLHDALQLEENTPRTEGYGAKPSIAHRPFTDDEGHRLVLELARTRGTGWVFALWFEKGGRPSTELVENHRVLFRGLIDEFGLTLRKIEPPATADEVGRMFVDPQPGNPEESSFAPVWDLPYDRLDHMWFHLGVRRDAPREVKAVRLREVMGTRVWSVAPERLRNEAEEFLRGV
;
A
#
# COMPACT_ATOMS: atom_id res chain seq x y z
N MET A 1 18.56 7.44 7.54
CA MET A 1 17.29 6.70 7.76
C MET A 1 16.45 6.86 6.51
N LEU A 2 16.06 5.74 5.91
CA LEU A 2 15.27 5.69 4.68
C LEU A 2 13.77 5.61 4.98
N TYR A 3 12.98 6.35 4.21
CA TYR A 3 11.53 6.40 4.28
C TYR A 3 10.93 5.96 2.93
N PRO A 4 9.79 5.26 2.92
CA PRO A 4 9.19 4.80 1.67
C PRO A 4 8.50 5.97 0.98
N ALA A 5 8.84 6.21 -0.29
CA ALA A 5 8.09 7.09 -1.18
C ALA A 5 6.98 6.31 -1.90
N LEU A 6 7.28 5.07 -2.31
CA LEU A 6 6.38 4.19 -3.04
C LEU A 6 6.73 2.74 -2.76
N MET A 7 5.72 1.90 -2.55
CA MET A 7 5.88 0.45 -2.42
C MET A 7 4.78 -0.26 -3.19
N ALA A 8 5.13 -1.08 -4.17
CA ALA A 8 4.20 -1.97 -4.87
C ALA A 8 4.40 -3.40 -4.40
N PHE A 9 3.33 -4.00 -3.89
CA PHE A 9 3.31 -5.36 -3.38
C PHE A 9 2.61 -6.26 -4.39
N SER A 10 3.23 -7.37 -4.72
CA SER A 10 2.69 -8.35 -5.66
C SER A 10 2.91 -9.78 -5.18
N SER A 11 2.26 -10.73 -5.84
CA SER A 11 2.45 -12.16 -5.57
C SER A 11 2.50 -12.96 -6.86
N GLY A 12 3.38 -13.95 -6.91
CA GLY A 12 3.55 -14.87 -8.02
C GLY A 12 4.91 -15.53 -7.98
N ASP A 13 5.05 -16.63 -8.71
CA ASP A 13 6.32 -17.33 -8.81
C ASP A 13 7.16 -16.73 -9.93
N LEU A 14 8.41 -16.41 -9.62
CA LEU A 14 9.40 -16.00 -10.60
C LEU A 14 10.51 -17.05 -10.67
N THR A 15 10.85 -17.42 -11.89
CA THR A 15 12.05 -18.22 -12.17
C THR A 15 13.32 -17.38 -11.89
N PRO A 16 14.48 -18.01 -11.66
CA PRO A 16 15.74 -17.28 -11.49
C PRO A 16 16.08 -16.37 -12.67
N GLU A 17 15.71 -16.76 -13.89
CA GLU A 17 15.89 -15.93 -15.09
C GLU A 17 15.01 -14.68 -15.08
N GLN A 18 13.75 -14.82 -14.66
CA GLN A 18 12.87 -13.67 -14.49
C GLN A 18 13.38 -12.71 -13.40
N VAL A 19 13.95 -13.23 -12.31
CA VAL A 19 14.55 -12.39 -11.27
C VAL A 19 15.74 -11.60 -11.81
N ARG A 20 16.62 -12.22 -12.61
CA ARG A 20 17.72 -11.51 -13.29
C ARG A 20 17.21 -10.40 -14.21
N ARG A 21 16.22 -10.70 -15.04
CA ARG A 21 15.59 -9.70 -15.92
C ARG A 21 14.95 -8.54 -15.13
N LEU A 22 14.38 -8.80 -13.97
CA LEU A 22 13.88 -7.75 -13.07
C LEU A 22 15.01 -6.90 -12.50
N HIS A 23 16.13 -7.51 -12.11
CA HIS A 23 17.31 -6.77 -11.67
C HIS A 23 17.81 -5.86 -12.79
N ASP A 24 17.92 -6.35 -14.02
CA ASP A 24 18.35 -5.56 -15.18
C ASP A 24 17.38 -4.40 -15.46
N ALA A 25 16.08 -4.66 -15.47
CA ALA A 25 15.05 -3.65 -15.75
C ALA A 25 15.05 -2.51 -14.71
N LEU A 26 15.34 -2.84 -13.45
CA LEU A 26 15.45 -1.88 -12.35
C LEU A 26 16.89 -1.36 -12.15
N GLN A 27 17.84 -1.88 -12.94
CA GLN A 27 19.28 -1.65 -12.80
C GLN A 27 19.77 -1.92 -11.37
N LEU A 28 19.30 -2.98 -10.73
CA LEU A 28 19.69 -3.30 -9.36
C LEU A 28 21.09 -3.90 -9.32
N GLU A 29 21.81 -3.61 -8.24
CA GLU A 29 23.05 -4.31 -7.95
C GLU A 29 22.70 -5.71 -7.43
N GLU A 30 23.14 -6.76 -8.14
CA GLU A 30 22.82 -8.13 -7.75
C GLU A 30 23.47 -8.50 -6.40
N ASN A 31 22.73 -9.21 -5.56
CA ASN A 31 23.21 -9.71 -4.26
C ASN A 31 23.68 -8.61 -3.30
N THR A 32 23.20 -7.38 -3.46
CA THR A 32 23.40 -6.29 -2.50
C THR A 32 22.08 -6.00 -1.78
N PRO A 33 21.67 -6.81 -0.79
CA PRO A 33 20.50 -6.48 0.00
C PRO A 33 20.76 -5.20 0.78
N ARG A 34 19.72 -4.38 0.96
CA ARG A 34 19.78 -3.23 1.84
C ARG A 34 19.93 -3.69 3.29
N THR A 35 20.78 -3.01 4.06
CA THR A 35 21.08 -3.36 5.46
C THR A 35 20.46 -2.40 6.48
N GLU A 36 19.91 -1.27 6.02
CA GLU A 36 19.39 -0.21 6.88
C GLU A 36 17.97 0.23 6.52
N GLY A 37 17.22 0.76 7.50
CA GLY A 37 15.85 1.26 7.31
C GLY A 37 14.75 0.21 7.53
N TYR A 38 13.49 0.67 7.57
CA TYR A 38 12.35 -0.22 7.76
C TYR A 38 12.24 -1.22 6.60
N GLY A 39 11.92 -2.48 6.88
CA GLY A 39 11.74 -3.50 5.84
C GLY A 39 13.03 -3.98 5.15
N ALA A 40 14.22 -3.76 5.71
CA ALA A 40 15.49 -4.19 5.10
C ALA A 40 15.68 -5.72 5.06
N LYS A 41 15.16 -6.46 6.05
CA LYS A 41 15.31 -7.94 6.12
C LYS A 41 14.86 -8.71 4.87
N PRO A 42 13.71 -8.39 4.23
CA PRO A 42 13.29 -9.05 2.99
C PRO A 42 14.05 -8.55 1.73
N SER A 43 14.91 -7.55 1.83
CA SER A 43 15.67 -7.01 0.69
C SER A 43 16.52 -8.09 0.04
N ILE A 44 16.54 -8.13 -1.29
CA ILE A 44 17.42 -9.04 -2.06
C ILE A 44 18.40 -8.29 -2.95
N ALA A 45 18.02 -7.09 -3.41
CA ALA A 45 18.85 -6.23 -4.23
C ALA A 45 18.36 -4.78 -4.13
N HIS A 46 19.28 -3.83 -4.15
CA HIS A 46 18.94 -2.41 -4.23
C HIS A 46 19.92 -1.66 -5.14
N ARG A 47 19.53 -0.45 -5.56
CA ARG A 47 20.41 0.51 -6.19
C ARG A 47 20.17 1.90 -5.62
N PRO A 48 21.20 2.58 -5.10
CA PRO A 48 21.12 4.01 -4.82
C PRO A 48 21.26 4.83 -6.11
N PHE A 49 20.52 5.92 -6.21
CA PHE A 49 20.67 6.90 -7.29
C PHE A 49 20.32 8.30 -6.81
N THR A 50 20.61 9.30 -7.63
CA THR A 50 20.27 10.70 -7.35
C THR A 50 19.26 11.17 -8.38
N ASP A 51 18.21 11.86 -7.96
CA ASP A 51 17.27 12.49 -8.88
C ASP A 51 17.81 13.82 -9.44
N ASP A 52 17.06 14.44 -10.35
CA ASP A 52 17.44 15.71 -10.98
C ASP A 52 17.50 16.89 -9.98
N GLU A 53 16.87 16.75 -8.81
CA GLU A 53 16.88 17.73 -7.72
C GLU A 53 18.04 17.51 -6.74
N GLY A 54 18.86 16.47 -6.95
CA GLY A 54 20.01 16.15 -6.09
C GLY A 54 19.65 15.31 -4.87
N HIS A 55 18.42 14.79 -4.77
CA HIS A 55 18.01 13.93 -3.67
C HIS A 55 18.51 12.50 -3.86
N ARG A 56 19.03 11.94 -2.77
CA ARG A 56 19.47 10.55 -2.75
C ARG A 56 18.27 9.62 -2.54
N LEU A 57 18.03 8.76 -3.53
CA LEU A 57 16.96 7.78 -3.59
C LEU A 57 17.53 6.37 -3.63
N VAL A 58 16.71 5.39 -3.23
CA VAL A 58 17.08 3.97 -3.30
C VAL A 58 15.93 3.19 -3.93
N LEU A 59 16.23 2.47 -5.00
CA LEU A 59 15.34 1.50 -5.60
C LEU A 59 15.63 0.12 -5.01
N GLU A 60 14.61 -0.64 -4.64
CA GLU A 60 14.76 -1.93 -3.97
C GLU A 60 13.80 -2.96 -4.54
N LEU A 61 14.30 -4.19 -4.68
CA LEU A 61 13.50 -5.40 -4.82
C LEU A 61 13.65 -6.24 -3.54
N ALA A 62 12.53 -6.64 -2.97
CA ALA A 62 12.47 -7.43 -1.76
C ALA A 62 11.51 -8.61 -1.90
N ARG A 63 11.79 -9.70 -1.19
CA ARG A 63 10.98 -10.91 -1.17
C ARG A 63 10.26 -11.05 0.17
N THR A 64 8.93 -11.06 0.15
CA THR A 64 8.14 -11.34 1.36
C THR A 64 8.01 -12.85 1.56
N ARG A 65 7.41 -13.28 2.68
CA ARG A 65 7.12 -14.71 2.91
C ARG A 65 6.31 -15.29 1.74
N GLY A 66 6.60 -16.54 1.37
CA GLY A 66 5.92 -17.25 0.28
C GLY A 66 6.34 -16.74 -1.10
N THR A 67 5.34 -16.39 -1.91
CA THR A 67 5.48 -15.95 -3.32
C THR A 67 5.36 -14.43 -3.49
N GLY A 68 5.49 -13.66 -2.41
CA GLY A 68 5.29 -12.22 -2.47
C GLY A 68 6.56 -11.43 -2.77
N TRP A 69 6.39 -10.33 -3.50
CA TRP A 69 7.44 -9.43 -3.97
C TRP A 69 7.09 -7.99 -3.61
N VAL A 70 8.10 -7.18 -3.28
CA VAL A 70 7.96 -5.75 -3.06
C VAL A 70 8.94 -5.00 -3.94
N PHE A 71 8.40 -4.06 -4.72
CA PHE A 71 9.14 -3.07 -5.48
C PHE A 71 9.04 -1.77 -4.69
N ALA A 72 10.16 -1.21 -4.26
CA ALA A 72 10.14 -0.06 -3.36
C ALA A 72 11.07 1.06 -3.83
N LEU A 73 10.56 2.28 -3.73
CA LEU A 73 11.32 3.52 -3.87
C LEU A 73 11.43 4.16 -2.49
N TRP A 74 12.65 4.36 -2.04
CA TRP A 74 12.98 4.98 -0.76
C TRP A 74 13.71 6.30 -0.96
N PHE A 75 13.64 7.14 0.07
CA PHE A 75 14.34 8.42 0.11
C PHE A 75 14.91 8.70 1.50
N GLU A 76 15.97 9.50 1.56
CA GLU A 76 16.53 9.97 2.82
C GLU A 76 15.74 11.14 3.42
N LYS A 77 15.81 11.30 4.75
CA LYS A 77 15.12 12.39 5.44
C LYS A 77 15.46 13.75 4.81
N GLY A 78 14.44 14.46 4.32
CA GLY A 78 14.59 15.79 3.73
C GLY A 78 14.73 15.81 2.20
N GLY A 79 14.96 14.66 1.56
CA GLY A 79 15.03 14.53 0.10
C GLY A 79 13.80 13.82 -0.47
N ARG A 80 12.60 14.33 -0.18
CA ARG A 80 11.36 13.70 -0.67
C ARG A 80 11.29 13.84 -2.19
N PRO A 81 11.13 12.75 -2.96
CA PRO A 81 11.06 12.83 -4.41
C PRO A 81 9.82 13.59 -4.87
N SER A 82 9.92 14.18 -6.06
CA SER A 82 8.79 14.86 -6.71
C SER A 82 7.64 13.89 -6.97
N THR A 83 6.41 14.43 -7.04
CA THR A 83 5.22 13.63 -7.35
C THR A 83 5.36 12.95 -8.72
N GLU A 84 5.92 13.65 -9.70
CA GLU A 84 6.16 13.10 -11.05
C GLU A 84 7.10 11.89 -11.00
N LEU A 85 8.20 11.97 -10.26
CA LEU A 85 9.13 10.84 -10.12
C LEU A 85 8.45 9.63 -9.48
N VAL A 86 7.64 9.86 -8.44
CA VAL A 86 6.86 8.78 -7.79
C VAL A 86 5.90 8.14 -8.78
N GLU A 87 5.16 8.93 -9.57
CA GLU A 87 4.20 8.39 -10.53
C GLU A 87 4.88 7.66 -11.71
N ASN A 88 6.04 8.14 -12.17
CA ASN A 88 6.84 7.42 -13.17
C ASN A 88 7.29 6.03 -12.66
N HIS A 89 7.71 5.95 -11.40
CA HIS A 89 8.06 4.66 -10.78
C HIS A 89 6.84 3.78 -10.53
N ARG A 90 5.66 4.37 -10.24
CA ARG A 90 4.40 3.62 -10.15
C ARG A 90 4.07 2.94 -11.47
N VAL A 91 4.14 3.67 -12.58
CA VAL A 91 3.91 3.11 -13.92
C VAL A 91 4.93 2.01 -14.22
N LEU A 92 6.21 2.23 -13.93
CA LEU A 92 7.26 1.23 -14.09
C LEU A 92 6.96 -0.05 -13.29
N PHE A 93 6.63 0.07 -12.01
CA PHE A 93 6.34 -1.08 -11.15
C PHE A 93 5.12 -1.86 -11.64
N ARG A 94 4.05 -1.16 -12.03
CA ARG A 94 2.86 -1.80 -12.60
C ARG A 94 3.19 -2.54 -13.89
N GLY A 95 3.95 -1.90 -14.79
CA GLY A 95 4.38 -2.52 -16.04
C GLY A 95 5.20 -3.79 -15.82
N LEU A 96 6.17 -3.76 -14.90
CA LEU A 96 6.97 -4.95 -14.56
C LEU A 96 6.13 -6.04 -13.88
N ILE A 97 5.22 -5.67 -12.97
CA ILE A 97 4.33 -6.65 -12.34
C ILE A 97 3.49 -7.37 -13.41
N ASP A 98 2.91 -6.63 -14.35
CA ASP A 98 2.11 -7.19 -15.44
C ASP A 98 2.96 -8.03 -16.42
N GLU A 99 4.09 -7.51 -16.89
CA GLU A 99 5.00 -8.19 -17.83
C GLU A 99 5.46 -9.56 -17.29
N PHE A 100 5.75 -9.63 -16.00
CA PHE A 100 6.25 -10.84 -15.35
C PHE A 100 5.13 -11.77 -14.84
N GLY A 101 3.86 -11.45 -15.13
CA GLY A 101 2.69 -12.25 -14.75
C GLY A 101 2.43 -12.29 -13.24
N LEU A 102 2.92 -11.28 -12.51
CA LEU A 102 2.67 -11.13 -11.08
C LEU A 102 1.30 -10.53 -10.84
N THR A 103 0.63 -10.98 -9.78
CA THR A 103 -0.62 -10.36 -9.33
C THR A 103 -0.32 -9.15 -8.45
N LEU A 104 -0.67 -7.94 -8.90
CA LEU A 104 -0.65 -6.75 -8.05
C LEU A 104 -1.58 -6.94 -6.85
N ARG A 105 -1.07 -6.71 -5.64
CA ARG A 105 -1.84 -6.80 -4.39
C ARG A 105 -2.20 -5.43 -3.84
N LYS A 106 -1.25 -4.49 -3.85
CA LYS A 106 -1.45 -3.11 -3.43
C LYS A 106 -0.30 -2.20 -3.83
N ILE A 107 -0.55 -0.89 -3.87
CA ILE A 107 0.49 0.12 -3.91
C ILE A 107 0.29 1.11 -2.77
N GLU A 108 1.38 1.49 -2.11
CA GLU A 108 1.40 2.46 -1.02
C GLU A 108 2.32 3.63 -1.36
N PRO A 109 1.84 4.89 -1.39
CA PRO A 109 0.43 5.28 -1.27
C PRO A 109 -0.38 4.90 -2.53
N PRO A 110 -1.66 4.53 -2.38
CA PRO A 110 -2.53 4.23 -3.51
C PRO A 110 -2.93 5.51 -4.26
N ALA A 111 -2.84 5.48 -5.60
CA ALA A 111 -3.32 6.54 -6.48
C ALA A 111 -4.70 6.20 -7.07
N THR A 112 -5.03 4.92 -7.21
CA THR A 112 -6.29 4.45 -7.79
C THR A 112 -6.98 3.43 -6.89
N ALA A 113 -8.26 3.16 -7.16
CA ALA A 113 -9.06 2.19 -6.40
C ALA A 113 -8.48 0.76 -6.42
N ASP A 114 -7.91 0.29 -7.53
CA ASP A 114 -7.32 -1.05 -7.67
C ASP A 114 -6.00 -1.22 -6.92
N GLU A 115 -5.34 -0.13 -6.54
CA GLU A 115 -4.11 -0.14 -5.76
C GLU A 115 -4.36 -0.28 -4.26
N VAL A 116 -5.62 -0.10 -3.84
CA VAL A 116 -6.01 -0.29 -2.46
C VAL A 116 -5.96 -1.79 -2.15
N GLY A 117 -4.93 -2.18 -1.41
CA GLY A 117 -4.83 -3.55 -0.92
C GLY A 117 -5.99 -3.90 -0.04
N ARG A 118 -6.73 -4.96 -0.38
CA ARG A 118 -7.83 -5.42 0.45
C ARG A 118 -7.33 -5.71 1.86
N MET A 119 -7.93 -5.10 2.88
CA MET A 119 -7.74 -5.63 4.23
C MET A 119 -8.27 -7.06 4.21
N PHE A 120 -7.49 -8.03 4.70
CA PHE A 120 -7.91 -9.42 4.88
C PHE A 120 -9.02 -9.49 5.93
N VAL A 121 -10.22 -9.04 5.55
CA VAL A 121 -11.46 -9.40 6.18
C VAL A 121 -12.29 -9.85 4.98
N ASP A 122 -12.25 -11.15 4.69
CA ASP A 122 -13.39 -11.72 3.98
C ASP A 122 -14.64 -11.23 4.72
N PRO A 123 -15.66 -10.72 4.03
CA PRO A 123 -16.94 -10.46 4.66
C PRO A 123 -17.42 -11.84 5.13
N GLN A 124 -17.05 -12.25 6.35
CA GLN A 124 -17.59 -13.45 6.93
C GLN A 124 -19.09 -13.19 6.99
N PRO A 125 -19.93 -13.92 6.21
CA PRO A 125 -21.36 -13.90 6.47
C PRO A 125 -21.46 -14.31 7.93
N GLY A 126 -21.96 -13.39 8.74
CA GLY A 126 -21.73 -13.50 10.16
C GLY A 126 -22.30 -14.81 10.67
N ASN A 127 -21.45 -15.77 11.04
CA ASN A 127 -21.93 -16.91 11.78
C ASN A 127 -22.42 -16.35 13.12
N PRO A 128 -23.72 -16.42 13.46
CA PRO A 128 -24.28 -15.77 14.64
C PRO A 128 -23.72 -16.35 15.95
N GLU A 129 -23.07 -17.51 15.88
CA GLU A 129 -22.77 -18.35 17.04
C GLU A 129 -21.34 -18.19 17.59
N GLU A 130 -20.42 -17.47 16.93
CA GLU A 130 -19.00 -17.43 17.34
C GLU A 130 -18.48 -16.13 17.97
N SER A 131 -19.34 -15.15 18.28
CA SER A 131 -18.90 -13.98 19.04
C SER A 131 -19.89 -13.62 20.14
N SER A 132 -19.64 -14.16 21.34
CA SER A 132 -20.37 -13.84 22.58
C SER A 132 -20.20 -12.40 23.06
N PHE A 133 -19.50 -11.55 22.30
CA PHE A 133 -19.32 -10.13 22.60
C PHE A 133 -20.12 -9.29 21.61
N ALA A 134 -21.00 -8.43 22.14
CA ALA A 134 -21.66 -7.40 21.36
C ALA A 134 -20.61 -6.50 20.67
N PRO A 135 -20.83 -6.06 19.42
CA PRO A 135 -19.91 -5.14 18.77
C PRO A 135 -19.80 -3.86 19.60
N VAL A 136 -18.57 -3.43 19.89
CA VAL A 136 -18.27 -2.17 20.60
C VAL A 136 -17.48 -1.28 19.66
N TRP A 137 -17.91 -0.02 19.53
CA TRP A 137 -17.15 1.01 18.83
C TRP A 137 -16.06 1.55 19.76
N ASP A 138 -14.83 1.03 19.64
CA ASP A 138 -13.68 1.39 20.47
C ASP A 138 -12.77 2.46 19.81
N LEU A 139 -13.31 3.20 18.84
CA LEU A 139 -12.57 4.28 18.17
C LEU A 139 -13.00 5.65 18.71
N PRO A 140 -12.05 6.57 18.96
CA PRO A 140 -12.35 7.89 19.51
C PRO A 140 -12.90 8.88 18.47
N TYR A 141 -13.39 8.38 17.33
CA TYR A 141 -13.79 9.19 16.19
C TYR A 141 -15.31 9.18 16.02
N ASP A 142 -15.90 10.37 15.96
CA ASP A 142 -17.32 10.63 15.67
C ASP A 142 -17.54 11.34 14.32
N ARG A 143 -16.44 11.68 13.62
CA ARG A 143 -16.42 12.34 12.31
C ARG A 143 -15.53 11.62 11.32
N LEU A 144 -15.96 11.59 10.06
CA LEU A 144 -15.28 10.87 8.98
C LEU A 144 -13.87 11.41 8.72
N ASP A 145 -13.70 12.73 8.81
CA ASP A 145 -12.40 13.40 8.62
C ASP A 145 -11.32 12.95 9.61
N HIS A 146 -11.71 12.52 10.81
CA HIS A 146 -10.77 12.01 11.82
C HIS A 146 -10.44 10.52 11.58
N MET A 147 -11.33 9.80 10.90
CA MET A 147 -11.20 8.36 10.67
C MET A 147 -10.19 8.01 9.56
N TRP A 148 -9.94 8.91 8.60
CA TRP A 148 -9.05 8.62 7.46
C TRP A 148 -7.67 8.11 7.85
N PHE A 149 -7.06 8.73 8.87
CA PHE A 149 -5.77 8.30 9.38
C PHE A 149 -5.82 6.87 9.92
N HIS A 150 -6.90 6.51 10.66
CA HIS A 150 -7.11 5.17 11.18
C HIS A 150 -7.33 4.14 10.06
N LEU A 151 -7.91 4.55 8.94
CA LEU A 151 -8.07 3.71 7.75
C LEU A 151 -6.78 3.60 6.91
N GLY A 152 -5.67 4.19 7.36
CA GLY A 152 -4.42 4.23 6.61
C GLY A 152 -4.53 5.04 5.32
N VAL A 153 -5.48 5.97 5.24
CA VAL A 153 -5.72 6.81 4.07
C VAL A 153 -5.24 8.23 4.35
N ARG A 154 -4.43 8.76 3.44
CA ARG A 154 -3.98 10.14 3.53
C ARG A 154 -5.16 11.10 3.35
N ARG A 155 -5.09 12.26 4.00
CA ARG A 155 -6.14 13.28 3.90
C ARG A 155 -6.32 13.79 2.46
N ASP A 156 -5.24 13.84 1.69
CA ASP A 156 -5.17 14.24 0.28
C ASP A 156 -5.41 13.09 -0.71
N ALA A 157 -5.73 11.87 -0.24
CA ALA A 157 -5.94 10.73 -1.12
C ALA A 157 -7.17 10.93 -2.03
N PRO A 158 -7.16 10.38 -3.27
CA PRO A 158 -8.28 10.43 -4.20
C PRO A 158 -9.59 9.92 -3.58
N ARG A 159 -10.72 10.51 -4.01
CA ARG A 159 -12.05 10.15 -3.50
C ARG A 159 -12.34 8.65 -3.66
N GLU A 160 -11.98 8.07 -4.79
CA GLU A 160 -12.16 6.65 -5.07
C GLU A 160 -11.38 5.74 -4.13
N VAL A 161 -10.14 6.10 -3.79
CA VAL A 161 -9.30 5.39 -2.80
C VAL A 161 -9.97 5.42 -1.42
N LYS A 162 -10.40 6.61 -0.98
CA LYS A 162 -11.15 6.78 0.27
C LYS A 162 -12.44 5.96 0.26
N ALA A 163 -13.15 5.92 -0.86
CA ALA A 163 -14.39 5.17 -1.00
C ALA A 163 -14.18 3.66 -0.90
N VAL A 164 -13.10 3.10 -1.45
CA VAL A 164 -12.78 1.67 -1.27
C VAL A 164 -12.57 1.34 0.20
N ARG A 165 -11.71 2.09 0.89
CA ARG A 165 -11.43 1.88 2.33
C ARG A 165 -12.64 2.09 3.21
N LEU A 166 -13.47 3.08 2.88
CA LEU A 166 -14.71 3.32 3.60
C LEU A 166 -15.69 2.16 3.43
N ARG A 167 -15.86 1.63 2.20
CA ARG A 167 -16.71 0.46 1.98
C ARG A 167 -16.21 -0.79 2.71
N GLU A 168 -14.90 -0.99 2.80
CA GLU A 168 -14.31 -2.08 3.57
C GLU A 168 -14.67 -2.00 5.05
N VAL A 169 -14.45 -0.85 5.70
CA VAL A 169 -14.80 -0.69 7.12
C VAL A 169 -16.31 -0.78 7.34
N MET A 170 -17.11 -0.23 6.43
CA MET A 170 -18.58 -0.32 6.47
C MET A 170 -19.11 -1.76 6.37
N GLY A 171 -18.33 -2.68 5.78
CA GLY A 171 -18.66 -4.10 5.71
C GLY A 171 -18.42 -4.88 7.01
N THR A 172 -17.79 -4.27 8.02
CA THR A 172 -17.46 -4.93 9.29
C THR A 172 -18.65 -4.91 10.26
N ARG A 173 -18.72 -5.89 11.18
CA ARG A 173 -19.75 -5.91 12.23
C ARG A 173 -19.71 -4.68 13.13
N VAL A 174 -18.51 -4.16 13.44
CA VAL A 174 -18.33 -3.01 14.34
C VAL A 174 -18.90 -1.72 13.76
N TRP A 175 -19.02 -1.61 12.43
CA TRP A 175 -19.63 -0.44 11.80
C TRP A 175 -21.10 -0.24 12.20
N SER A 176 -21.82 -1.32 12.50
CA SER A 176 -23.23 -1.25 12.91
C SER A 176 -23.47 -0.43 14.19
N VAL A 177 -22.45 -0.29 15.03
CA VAL A 177 -22.50 0.46 16.30
C VAL A 177 -21.67 1.76 16.25
N ALA A 178 -21.20 2.17 15.07
CA ALA A 178 -20.50 3.43 14.90
C ALA A 178 -21.40 4.64 15.23
N PRO A 179 -20.83 5.77 15.72
CA PRO A 179 -21.58 6.99 15.98
C PRO A 179 -22.46 7.38 14.80
N GLU A 180 -23.71 7.76 15.06
CA GLU A 180 -24.70 8.09 14.01
C GLU A 180 -24.18 9.16 13.05
N ARG A 181 -23.55 10.22 13.60
CA ARG A 181 -22.92 11.27 12.81
C ARG A 181 -21.88 10.71 11.82
N LEU A 182 -21.00 9.83 12.29
CA LEU A 182 -19.97 9.20 11.46
C LEU A 182 -20.60 8.35 10.35
N ARG A 183 -21.68 7.60 10.66
CA ARG A 183 -22.41 6.80 9.67
C ARG A 183 -23.05 7.68 8.60
N ASN A 184 -23.68 8.78 8.99
CA ASN A 184 -24.30 9.73 8.04
C ASN A 184 -23.24 10.40 7.14
N GLU A 185 -22.15 10.92 7.72
CA GLU A 185 -21.06 11.54 6.95
C GLU A 185 -20.43 10.54 5.95
N ALA A 186 -20.30 9.26 6.33
CA ALA A 186 -19.81 8.20 5.45
C ALA A 186 -20.76 7.91 4.27
N GLU A 187 -22.07 7.85 4.53
CA GLU A 187 -23.06 7.65 3.48
C GLU A 187 -23.11 8.83 2.51
N GLU A 188 -23.10 10.07 3.02
CA GLU A 188 -23.03 11.29 2.22
C GLU A 188 -21.77 11.29 1.34
N PHE A 189 -20.61 10.97 1.94
CA PHE A 189 -19.36 10.86 1.21
C PHE A 189 -19.45 9.85 0.06
N LEU A 190 -20.05 8.66 0.28
CA LEU A 190 -20.19 7.63 -0.76
C LEU A 190 -21.19 8.02 -1.86
N ARG A 191 -22.29 8.70 -1.50
CA ARG A 191 -23.28 9.23 -2.46
C ARG A 191 -22.71 10.40 -3.29
N GLY A 192 -21.69 11.08 -2.78
CA GLY A 192 -21.08 12.23 -3.45
C GLY A 192 -21.87 13.51 -3.27
N VAL A 193 -22.56 13.61 -2.12
CA VAL A 193 -23.34 14.78 -1.69
C VAL A 193 -22.52 15.63 -0.73
#